data_AF-A0A0D6LX64-F1
#
_entry.id   AF-A0A0D6LX64-F1
#
_cell.length_a   1.000
_cell.length_b   1.000
_cell.length_c   1.000
_cell.angle_alpha   90.00
_cell.angle_beta   90.00
_cell.angle_gamma   90.00
#
_symmetry.space_group_name_H-M   'P 1'
#
loop_
_entity.id
_entity.type
_entity.pdbx_description
1 polymer ?
#
loop_
_entity_poly.entity_id
_entity_poly.type
_entity_poly.pdbx_seq_one_letter_code
_entity_poly.pdbx_strand_id
1 'polypeptide(L)'
;MTDCADWYKAGYQDSGTYRILLNDVSYNVYCEMSNGGGWTVFQSRVDGNESFWNRNWEDYKNGFNTDHMDSVRPFVFFLANYYIMVMLPLQNSNFWLGLEVLHQLSMKDPDVTLRIEMKGDRTPGSSTPNEYWYIEYTKFQIGSESTNYLLSNLYLDWKNIKGNASTGCGWWLRNCALSSLNGDYEITDPNNGYGMFWIVNGLDDIIHPRESVMMLRPTPK
;
A
#
# COMPACT_ATOMS: atom_id res chain seq x y z
N MET A 1 -4.44 -20.50 4.12
CA MET A 1 -4.94 -19.38 3.31
C MET A 1 -3.78 -18.75 2.58
N THR A 2 -4.01 -18.29 1.36
CA THR A 2 -2.93 -17.82 0.48
C THR A 2 -2.96 -16.30 0.30
N ASP A 3 -4.05 -15.63 0.67
CA ASP A 3 -4.15 -14.17 0.76
C ASP A 3 -5.20 -13.75 1.81
N CYS A 4 -5.41 -12.44 1.96
CA CYS A 4 -6.44 -11.88 2.83
C CYS A 4 -7.87 -12.15 2.35
N ALA A 5 -8.08 -12.34 1.04
CA ALA A 5 -9.41 -12.63 0.50
C ALA A 5 -9.88 -14.04 0.89
N ASP A 6 -8.97 -15.02 0.97
CA ASP A 6 -9.25 -16.36 1.48
C ASP A 6 -9.67 -16.31 2.96
N TRP A 7 -8.96 -15.54 3.78
CA TRP A 7 -9.32 -15.33 5.19
C TRP A 7 -10.69 -14.67 5.33
N TYR A 8 -10.97 -13.63 4.53
CA TYR A 8 -12.25 -12.93 4.54
C TYR A 8 -13.41 -13.87 4.16
N LYS A 9 -13.24 -14.68 3.11
CA LYS A 9 -14.23 -15.70 2.69
C LYS A 9 -14.45 -16.77 3.77
N ALA A 10 -13.45 -17.07 4.57
CA ALA A 10 -13.56 -17.99 5.70
C ALA A 10 -14.26 -17.38 6.93
N GLY A 11 -14.71 -16.12 6.86
CA GLY A 11 -15.48 -15.45 7.91
C GLY A 11 -14.66 -14.58 8.85
N TYR A 12 -13.37 -14.40 8.60
CA TYR A 12 -12.52 -13.50 9.38
C TYR A 12 -12.66 -12.07 8.85
N GLN A 13 -13.38 -11.24 9.58
CA GLN A 13 -13.77 -9.89 9.15
C GLN A 13 -13.11 -8.75 9.94
N ASP A 14 -12.25 -9.07 10.90
CA ASP A 14 -11.50 -8.07 11.66
C ASP A 14 -10.20 -7.71 10.93
N SER A 15 -9.88 -6.43 10.82
CA SER A 15 -8.60 -6.01 10.23
C SER A 15 -7.45 -6.32 11.17
N GLY A 16 -6.31 -6.77 10.64
CA GLY A 16 -5.17 -7.19 11.47
C GLY A 16 -4.10 -7.94 10.70
N THR A 17 -3.10 -8.46 11.42
CA THR A 17 -2.11 -9.35 10.83
C THR A 17 -2.71 -10.74 10.64
N TYR A 18 -2.53 -11.28 9.45
CA TYR A 18 -2.83 -12.66 9.14
C TYR A 18 -1.60 -13.35 8.55
N ARG A 19 -1.52 -14.65 8.81
CA ARG A 19 -0.51 -15.52 8.21
C ARG A 19 -1.03 -16.06 6.88
N ILE A 20 -0.26 -15.89 5.82
CA ILE A 20 -0.54 -16.45 4.49
C ILE A 20 0.58 -17.40 4.08
N LEU A 21 0.25 -18.34 3.19
CA LEU A 21 1.20 -19.31 2.64
C LEU A 21 1.28 -19.11 1.12
N LEU A 22 2.46 -18.76 0.61
CA LEU A 22 2.74 -18.60 -0.81
C LEU A 22 3.94 -19.48 -1.17
N ASN A 23 3.79 -20.38 -2.14
CA ASN A 23 4.85 -21.33 -2.56
C ASN A 23 5.54 -22.04 -1.38
N ASP A 24 4.74 -22.54 -0.43
CA ASP A 24 5.19 -23.19 0.81
C ASP A 24 6.00 -22.31 1.78
N VAL A 25 6.12 -21.01 1.50
CA VAL A 25 6.74 -20.01 2.38
C VAL A 25 5.65 -19.22 3.10
N SER A 26 5.86 -19.03 4.40
CA SER A 26 4.94 -18.33 5.28
C SER A 26 5.28 -16.86 5.36
N TYR A 27 4.26 -16.00 5.21
CA TYR A 27 4.37 -14.56 5.36
C TYR A 27 3.32 -14.04 6.34
N ASN A 28 3.67 -13.03 7.12
CA ASN A 28 2.68 -12.24 7.87
C ASN A 28 2.34 -11.00 7.04
N VAL A 29 1.05 -10.75 6.86
CA VAL A 29 0.52 -9.63 6.06
C VAL A 29 -0.55 -8.90 6.84
N TYR A 30 -0.68 -7.60 6.61
CA TYR A 30 -1.82 -6.85 7.12
C TYR A 30 -3.01 -7.01 6.16
N CYS A 31 -4.12 -7.50 6.71
CA CYS A 31 -5.38 -7.60 6.01
C CYS A 31 -6.32 -6.47 6.44
N GLU A 32 -6.78 -5.68 5.46
CA GLU A 32 -7.87 -4.73 5.67
C GLU A 32 -9.19 -5.40 5.29
N MET A 33 -10.00 -5.67 6.30
CA MET A 33 -11.25 -6.42 6.20
C MET A 33 -12.49 -5.52 6.18
N SER A 34 -12.34 -4.22 6.43
CA SER A 34 -13.46 -3.27 6.42
C SER A 34 -14.06 -3.08 5.01
N ASN A 35 -15.34 -2.66 4.95
CA ASN A 35 -16.02 -2.23 3.72
C ASN A 35 -15.95 -3.21 2.53
N GLY A 36 -16.23 -4.49 2.77
CA GLY A 36 -16.17 -5.53 1.74
C GLY A 36 -14.79 -6.14 1.55
N GLY A 37 -13.78 -5.69 2.31
CA GLY A 37 -12.66 -6.46 2.87
C GLY A 37 -11.82 -7.37 1.97
N GLY A 38 -10.99 -8.16 2.64
CA GLY A 38 -10.10 -9.15 2.00
C GLY A 38 -8.92 -8.53 1.26
N TRP A 39 -8.53 -7.31 1.62
CA TRP A 39 -7.42 -6.61 0.99
C TRP A 39 -6.10 -6.96 1.66
N THR A 40 -5.12 -7.37 0.87
CA THR A 40 -3.74 -7.55 1.32
C THR A 40 -2.99 -6.25 1.12
N VAL A 41 -2.60 -5.58 2.21
CA VAL A 41 -1.88 -4.31 2.16
C VAL A 41 -0.39 -4.60 1.96
N PHE A 42 0.20 -4.01 0.91
CA PHE A 42 1.63 -4.21 0.59
C PHE A 42 2.47 -2.93 0.75
N GLN A 43 1.82 -1.77 0.84
CA GLN A 43 2.47 -0.53 1.22
C GLN A 43 1.55 0.26 2.14
N SER A 44 2.14 0.82 3.18
CA SER A 44 1.49 1.80 4.05
C SER A 44 2.48 2.93 4.33
N ARG A 45 2.01 4.17 4.20
CA ARG A 45 2.68 5.40 4.62
C ARG A 45 1.68 6.18 5.46
N VAL A 46 2.01 6.45 6.70
CA VAL A 46 1.16 7.22 7.62
C VAL A 46 1.83 8.49 8.12
N ASP A 47 3.16 8.53 8.02
CA ASP A 47 3.99 9.68 8.36
C ASP A 47 5.35 9.61 7.62
N GLY A 48 6.25 10.53 7.96
CA GLY A 48 7.61 10.61 7.41
C GLY A 48 8.69 9.98 8.28
N ASN A 49 8.35 9.20 9.31
CA ASN A 49 9.33 8.68 10.28
C ASN A 49 10.18 7.54 9.71
N GLU A 50 9.72 6.90 8.64
CA GLU A 50 10.42 5.81 7.97
C GLU A 50 10.82 6.21 6.55
N SER A 51 12.11 6.04 6.22
CA SER A 51 12.59 6.34 4.87
C SER A 51 12.23 5.21 3.90
N PHE A 52 11.61 5.58 2.78
CA PHE A 52 11.36 4.70 1.62
C PHE A 52 12.31 5.04 0.46
N TRP A 53 12.82 6.26 0.39
CA TRP A 53 13.54 6.74 -0.78
C TRP A 53 14.99 6.24 -0.82
N ASN A 54 15.66 6.14 0.33
CA ASN A 54 17.06 5.72 0.44
C ASN A 54 17.16 4.23 0.83
N ARG A 55 16.52 3.37 0.05
CA ARG A 55 16.52 1.92 0.23
C ARG A 55 17.20 1.23 -0.94
N ASN A 56 17.89 0.13 -0.67
CA ASN A 56 18.57 -0.62 -1.71
C ASN A 56 17.59 -1.58 -2.43
N TRP A 57 18.05 -2.22 -3.50
CA TRP A 57 17.23 -3.17 -4.27
C TRP A 57 16.74 -4.35 -3.43
N GLU A 58 17.60 -4.90 -2.57
CA GLU A 58 17.28 -6.07 -1.75
C GLU A 58 16.20 -5.74 -0.71
N ASP A 59 16.19 -4.53 -0.15
CA ASP A 59 15.14 -4.04 0.74
C ASP A 59 13.79 -3.98 -0.01
N TYR A 60 13.78 -3.43 -1.23
CA TYR A 60 12.57 -3.36 -2.05
C TYR A 60 12.07 -4.74 -2.50
N LYS A 61 13.00 -5.66 -2.76
CA LYS A 61 12.70 -7.04 -3.10
C LYS A 61 12.04 -7.79 -1.94
N ASN A 62 12.66 -7.76 -0.78
CA ASN A 62 12.27 -8.60 0.37
C ASN A 62 11.28 -7.94 1.32
N GLY A 63 11.13 -6.61 1.27
CA GLY A 63 10.32 -5.85 2.21
C GLY A 63 11.15 -5.21 3.32
N PHE A 64 10.57 -4.20 3.96
CA PHE A 64 11.15 -3.52 5.11
C PHE A 64 10.06 -3.00 6.06
N ASN A 65 10.42 -2.89 7.33
CA ASN A 65 9.53 -2.51 8.44
C ASN A 65 8.32 -3.45 8.61
N THR A 66 8.49 -4.72 8.24
CA THR A 66 7.48 -5.80 8.39
C THR A 66 7.59 -6.53 9.73
N ASP A 67 8.62 -6.27 10.55
CA ASP A 67 8.84 -6.91 11.85
C ASP A 67 7.65 -6.77 12.82
N HIS A 68 6.87 -5.69 12.68
CA HIS A 68 5.64 -5.46 13.44
C HIS A 68 4.50 -6.42 13.06
N MET A 69 4.55 -7.00 11.86
CA MET A 69 3.64 -8.06 11.43
C MET A 69 4.03 -9.40 12.06
N ASP A 70 5.33 -9.68 12.21
CA ASP A 70 5.81 -10.91 12.86
C ASP A 70 5.65 -10.87 14.38
N SER A 71 5.63 -9.67 14.93
CA SER A 71 5.62 -9.46 16.35
C SER A 71 4.23 -9.07 16.82
N VAL A 72 3.55 -9.99 17.49
CA VAL A 72 2.51 -9.65 18.47
C VAL A 72 3.20 -8.88 19.61
N ARG A 73 3.61 -7.62 19.39
CA ARG A 73 4.33 -6.88 20.43
C ARG A 73 3.31 -6.38 21.45
N PRO A 74 3.37 -6.84 22.71
CA PRO A 74 2.75 -6.10 23.79
C PRO A 74 3.36 -4.71 23.83
N PHE A 75 2.58 -3.66 23.53
CA PHE A 75 2.93 -2.34 24.05
C PHE A 75 2.61 -2.36 25.54
N VAL A 76 3.65 -2.43 26.37
CA VAL A 76 3.52 -2.43 27.83
C VAL A 76 3.51 -1.00 28.33
N PHE A 77 2.38 -0.51 28.81
CA PHE A 77 2.33 0.75 29.55
C PHE A 77 2.71 0.50 31.01
N PHE A 78 3.70 1.26 31.51
CA PHE A 78 4.04 1.30 32.93
C PHE A 78 3.20 2.39 33.61
N LEU A 79 2.07 2.01 34.21
CA LEU A 79 1.29 2.93 35.05
C LEU A 79 1.42 2.49 36.51
N ALA A 80 2.22 3.26 37.27
CA ALA A 80 2.20 3.34 38.73
C ALA A 80 1.97 2.00 39.48
N ASN A 81 2.65 0.92 39.03
CA ASN A 81 2.66 -0.47 39.55
C ASN A 81 1.81 -1.54 38.81
N TYR A 82 1.23 -1.25 37.64
CA TYR A 82 0.54 -2.25 36.80
C TYR A 82 1.19 -2.40 35.41
N TYR A 83 1.23 -3.64 34.90
CA TYR A 83 1.61 -3.97 33.52
C TYR A 83 0.35 -4.03 32.66
N ILE A 84 0.14 -3.07 31.77
CA ILE A 84 -0.96 -3.12 30.80
C ILE A 84 -0.38 -3.52 29.46
N MET A 85 -0.72 -4.72 28.98
CA MET A 85 -0.41 -5.21 27.63
C MET A 85 -1.48 -4.71 26.66
N VAL A 86 -1.10 -3.74 25.82
CA VAL A 86 -1.97 -3.25 24.73
C VAL A 86 -1.48 -3.82 23.41
N MET A 87 -2.39 -4.48 22.72
CA MET A 87 -2.22 -4.94 21.34
C MET A 87 -2.71 -3.80 20.45
N LEU A 88 -1.79 -3.01 19.92
CA LEU A 88 -2.17 -1.88 19.07
C LEU A 88 -2.45 -2.39 17.64
N PRO A 89 -3.58 -2.01 17.03
CA PRO A 89 -3.86 -2.37 15.64
C PRO A 89 -2.83 -1.75 14.69
N LEU A 90 -2.45 -2.52 13.67
CA LEU A 90 -1.42 -2.21 12.66
C LEU A 90 -1.78 -1.07 11.70
N GLN A 91 -2.92 -0.40 11.91
CA GLN A 91 -3.49 0.55 10.98
C GLN A 91 -2.65 1.83 10.82
N ASN A 92 -1.52 1.96 11.53
CA ASN A 92 -0.72 3.18 11.63
C ASN A 92 0.81 2.94 11.59
N SER A 93 1.30 1.98 10.80
CA SER A 93 2.75 1.81 10.59
C SER A 93 3.15 1.98 9.13
N ASN A 94 4.36 2.52 8.91
CA ASN A 94 4.94 2.60 7.58
C ASN A 94 5.66 1.29 7.23
N PHE A 95 5.26 0.62 6.16
CA PHE A 95 5.92 -0.62 5.72
C PHE A 95 5.84 -0.84 4.21
N TRP A 96 6.74 -1.69 3.72
CA TRP A 96 6.74 -2.23 2.38
C TRP A 96 6.85 -3.77 2.46
N LEU A 97 5.88 -4.48 1.91
CA LEU A 97 5.80 -5.94 2.02
C LEU A 97 6.85 -6.67 1.18
N GLY A 98 7.40 -6.02 0.15
CA GLY A 98 8.39 -6.62 -0.75
C GLY A 98 7.82 -6.97 -2.12
N LEU A 99 8.63 -6.76 -3.15
CA LEU A 99 8.28 -7.07 -4.54
C LEU A 99 8.10 -8.57 -4.78
N GLU A 100 8.81 -9.42 -4.05
CA GLU A 100 8.70 -10.87 -4.22
C GLU A 100 7.31 -11.38 -3.81
N VAL A 101 6.83 -10.98 -2.64
CA VAL A 101 5.48 -11.30 -2.17
C VAL A 101 4.43 -10.67 -3.08
N LEU A 102 4.64 -9.41 -3.49
CA LEU A 102 3.75 -8.69 -4.39
C LEU A 102 3.60 -9.40 -5.75
N HIS A 103 4.69 -9.92 -6.30
CA HIS A 103 4.69 -10.68 -7.55
C HIS A 103 3.82 -11.92 -7.41
N GLN A 104 4.08 -12.73 -6.38
CA GLN A 104 3.35 -13.97 -6.12
C GLN A 104 1.85 -13.72 -5.94
N LEU A 105 1.48 -12.70 -5.17
CA LEU A 105 0.07 -12.31 -4.97
C LEU A 105 -0.58 -11.80 -6.26
N SER A 106 0.12 -10.98 -7.05
CA SER A 106 -0.43 -10.40 -8.28
C SER A 106 -0.64 -11.44 -9.39
N MET A 107 0.16 -12.49 -9.41
CA MET A 107 0.11 -13.56 -10.42
C MET A 107 -0.76 -14.75 -10.00
N LYS A 108 -1.19 -14.81 -8.73
CA LYS A 108 -1.99 -15.90 -8.19
C LYS A 108 -3.34 -16.07 -8.90
N ASP A 109 -4.01 -14.96 -9.19
CA ASP A 109 -5.33 -14.93 -9.80
C ASP A 109 -5.29 -14.26 -11.20
N PRO A 110 -6.17 -14.67 -12.16
CA PRO A 110 -6.18 -14.09 -13.50
C PRO A 110 -6.41 -12.58 -13.53
N ASP A 111 -7.26 -12.10 -12.62
CA ASP A 111 -7.59 -10.69 -12.45
C ASP A 111 -7.42 -10.33 -10.96
N VAL A 112 -6.46 -9.45 -10.69
CA VAL A 112 -6.18 -8.90 -9.35
C VAL A 112 -6.44 -7.40 -9.39
N THR A 113 -7.27 -6.93 -8.46
CA THR A 113 -7.54 -5.50 -8.29
C THR A 113 -6.45 -4.88 -7.42
N LEU A 114 -5.79 -3.85 -7.94
CA LEU A 114 -4.96 -2.93 -7.16
C LEU A 114 -5.81 -1.74 -6.73
N ARG A 115 -5.76 -1.40 -5.45
CA ARG A 115 -6.37 -0.18 -4.90
C ARG A 115 -5.30 0.67 -4.24
N ILE A 116 -5.34 1.96 -4.57
CA ILE A 116 -4.45 2.98 -4.00
C ILE A 116 -5.34 4.00 -3.31
N GLU A 117 -5.04 4.28 -2.05
CA GLU A 117 -5.72 5.28 -1.23
C GLU A 117 -4.72 6.33 -0.75
N MET A 118 -5.19 7.57 -0.66
CA MET A 118 -4.41 8.73 -0.25
C MET A 118 -5.28 9.64 0.61
N LYS A 119 -4.69 10.26 1.62
CA LYS A 119 -5.42 11.15 2.52
C LYS A 119 -4.58 12.34 2.94
N GLY A 120 -5.24 13.50 2.94
CA GLY A 120 -4.71 14.80 3.30
C GLY A 120 -3.65 15.29 2.32
N ASP A 121 -3.60 16.60 2.09
CA ASP A 121 -2.55 17.23 1.30
C ASP A 121 -1.66 18.09 2.20
N ARG A 122 -0.35 17.85 2.11
CA ARG A 122 0.70 18.54 2.89
C ARG A 122 1.26 19.76 2.16
N THR A 123 0.81 20.04 0.94
CA THR A 123 1.22 21.23 0.21
C THR A 123 0.98 22.49 1.05
N PRO A 124 1.99 23.38 1.20
CA PRO A 124 1.81 24.62 1.96
C PRO A 124 0.64 25.45 1.42
N GLY A 125 -0.35 25.73 2.26
CA GLY A 125 -1.55 26.48 1.87
C GLY A 125 -2.60 25.68 1.09
N SER A 126 -2.52 24.34 1.10
CA SER A 126 -3.50 23.47 0.45
C SER A 126 -4.94 23.79 0.86
N SER A 127 -5.83 23.82 -0.13
CA SER A 127 -7.28 23.91 0.06
C SER A 127 -7.93 22.58 0.45
N THR A 128 -7.19 21.47 0.35
CA THR A 128 -7.66 20.09 0.56
C THR A 128 -6.84 19.32 1.61
N PRO A 129 -6.51 19.90 2.79
CA PRO A 129 -5.54 19.33 3.74
C PRO A 129 -6.00 18.03 4.43
N ASN A 130 -7.28 17.68 4.31
CA ASN A 130 -7.91 16.50 4.91
C ASN A 130 -8.74 15.69 3.90
N GLU A 131 -8.61 15.99 2.61
CA GLU A 131 -9.36 15.32 1.55
C GLU A 131 -8.90 13.86 1.40
N TYR A 132 -9.74 13.03 0.79
CA TYR A 132 -9.47 11.61 0.57
C TYR A 132 -9.56 11.29 -0.92
N TRP A 133 -8.56 10.58 -1.43
CA TRP A 133 -8.51 10.15 -2.81
C TRP A 133 -8.27 8.64 -2.90
N TYR A 134 -8.92 7.99 -3.85
CA TYR A 134 -8.62 6.59 -4.16
C TYR A 134 -8.79 6.29 -5.65
N ILE A 135 -8.17 5.20 -6.09
CA ILE A 135 -8.35 4.61 -7.43
C ILE A 135 -8.17 3.10 -7.40
N GLU A 136 -8.93 2.39 -8.23
CA GLU A 136 -8.78 0.94 -8.45
C GLU A 136 -8.45 0.60 -9.91
N TYR A 137 -7.49 -0.31 -10.08
CA TYR A 137 -7.15 -0.94 -11.35
C TYR A 137 -7.58 -2.41 -11.27
N THR A 138 -8.46 -2.87 -12.15
CA THR A 138 -9.10 -4.20 -12.03
C THR A 138 -8.22 -5.35 -12.53
N LYS A 139 -7.07 -5.03 -13.14
CA LYS A 139 -5.98 -5.97 -13.39
C LYS A 139 -4.67 -5.30 -12.99
N PHE A 140 -3.90 -5.97 -12.15
CA PHE A 140 -2.57 -5.55 -11.74
C PHE A 140 -1.67 -6.77 -11.60
N GLN A 141 -0.59 -6.79 -12.38
CA GLN A 141 0.40 -7.87 -12.37
C GLN A 141 1.80 -7.28 -12.56
N ILE A 142 2.75 -7.81 -11.80
CA ILE A 142 4.18 -7.53 -11.97
C ILE A 142 4.91 -8.82 -12.30
N GLY A 143 6.00 -8.70 -13.07
CA GLY A 143 6.86 -9.81 -13.42
C GLY A 143 7.70 -10.30 -12.24
N SER A 144 8.50 -11.33 -12.47
CA SER A 144 9.41 -11.90 -11.47
C SER A 144 10.72 -11.10 -11.34
N GLU A 145 11.60 -11.52 -10.42
CA GLU A 145 12.95 -10.96 -10.27
C GLU A 145 13.74 -10.92 -11.58
N SER A 146 13.62 -11.94 -12.45
CA SER A 146 14.34 -11.97 -13.74
C SER A 146 13.92 -10.86 -14.70
N THR A 147 12.75 -10.26 -14.47
CA THR A 147 12.25 -9.10 -15.19
C THR A 147 12.39 -7.80 -14.39
N ASN A 148 13.08 -7.82 -13.26
CA ASN A 148 13.13 -6.71 -12.29
C ASN A 148 11.74 -6.25 -11.82
N TYR A 149 10.81 -7.20 -11.64
CA TYR A 149 9.44 -6.92 -11.21
C TYR A 149 8.71 -5.89 -12.07
N LEU A 150 9.00 -5.84 -13.38
CA LEU A 150 8.35 -4.92 -14.30
C LEU A 150 6.84 -5.14 -14.32
N LEU A 151 6.09 -4.04 -14.35
CA LEU A 151 4.64 -4.06 -14.55
C LEU A 151 4.31 -4.80 -15.86
N SER A 152 3.62 -5.93 -15.74
CA SER A 152 3.23 -6.79 -16.87
C SER A 152 1.80 -6.52 -17.32
N ASN A 153 0.90 -6.20 -16.38
CA ASN A 153 -0.50 -5.89 -16.68
C ASN A 153 -1.03 -4.81 -15.74
N LEU A 154 -1.62 -3.78 -16.31
CA LEU A 154 -2.39 -2.78 -15.58
C LEU A 154 -3.58 -2.37 -16.43
N TYR A 155 -4.78 -2.60 -15.91
CA TYR A 155 -6.01 -2.27 -16.62
C TYR A 155 -6.91 -1.37 -15.79
N LEU A 156 -7.35 -0.29 -16.43
CA LEU A 156 -8.35 0.63 -15.92
C LEU A 156 -9.53 0.69 -16.91
N ASP A 157 -10.75 0.52 -16.39
CA ASP A 157 -11.96 0.76 -17.18
C ASP A 157 -12.28 2.25 -17.19
N TRP A 158 -11.87 2.93 -18.26
CA TRP A 158 -12.10 4.36 -18.47
C TRP A 158 -13.59 4.77 -18.50
N LYS A 159 -14.50 3.82 -18.72
CA LYS A 159 -15.95 4.09 -18.69
C LYS A 159 -16.55 3.96 -17.29
N ASN A 160 -15.86 3.29 -16.37
CA ASN A 160 -16.34 2.97 -15.03
C ASN A 160 -15.19 3.05 -14.01
N ILE A 161 -14.52 4.21 -13.97
CA ILE A 161 -13.44 4.46 -13.03
C ILE A 161 -13.98 4.32 -11.60
N LYS A 162 -13.32 3.49 -10.80
CA LYS A 162 -13.57 3.37 -9.37
C LYS A 162 -12.59 4.28 -8.65
N GLY A 163 -13.09 5.40 -8.15
CA GLY A 163 -12.23 6.38 -7.50
C GLY A 163 -12.56 7.82 -7.86
N ASN A 164 -11.94 8.73 -7.13
CA ASN A 164 -11.92 10.16 -7.39
C ASN A 164 -10.49 10.69 -7.63
N ALA A 165 -9.46 9.84 -7.51
CA ALA A 165 -8.10 10.19 -7.90
C ALA A 165 -7.95 10.15 -9.43
N SER A 166 -7.00 10.92 -9.98
CA SER A 166 -6.63 10.75 -11.38
C SER A 166 -5.93 9.40 -11.59
N THR A 167 -5.87 8.96 -12.85
CA THR A 167 -5.26 7.68 -13.27
C THR A 167 -3.73 7.66 -13.16
N GLY A 168 -3.15 8.61 -12.40
CA GLY A 168 -1.73 8.92 -12.29
C GLY A 168 -0.82 7.71 -12.47
N CYS A 169 0.16 7.84 -13.36
CA CYS A 169 1.18 6.82 -13.54
C CYS A 169 2.14 6.90 -12.34
N GLY A 170 1.91 6.07 -11.33
CA GLY A 170 2.86 5.83 -10.24
C GLY A 170 4.22 5.36 -10.77
N TRP A 171 5.31 5.64 -10.05
CA TRP A 171 6.68 5.41 -10.55
C TRP A 171 6.99 3.94 -10.92
N TRP A 172 6.23 2.96 -10.41
CA TRP A 172 6.33 1.54 -10.81
C TRP A 172 5.61 1.22 -12.14
N LEU A 173 4.86 2.16 -12.71
CA LEU A 173 3.98 1.95 -13.86
C LEU A 173 4.63 2.47 -15.17
N ARG A 174 5.62 1.74 -15.72
CA ARG A 174 6.26 2.03 -17.03
C ARG A 174 6.80 3.48 -17.16
N ASN A 175 7.14 3.92 -18.38
CA ASN A 175 7.82 5.19 -18.76
C ASN A 175 7.16 6.53 -18.30
N CYS A 176 6.34 6.55 -17.26
CA CYS A 176 5.70 7.75 -16.74
C CYS A 176 5.92 7.82 -15.22
N ALA A 177 6.68 8.81 -14.76
CA ALA A 177 6.81 9.17 -13.34
C ALA A 177 5.86 10.34 -13.03
N LEU A 178 4.55 10.12 -13.24
CA LEU A 178 3.53 11.16 -13.00
C LEU A 178 3.05 11.16 -11.55
N SER A 179 3.46 10.18 -10.74
CA SER A 179 3.19 10.11 -9.31
C SER A 179 4.23 9.21 -8.63
N SER A 180 4.52 9.42 -7.35
CA SER A 180 5.41 8.56 -6.58
C SER A 180 4.97 8.52 -5.13
N LEU A 181 4.56 7.36 -4.63
CA LEU A 181 4.14 7.21 -3.22
C LEU A 181 5.23 6.62 -2.32
N ASN A 182 6.36 6.20 -2.90
CA ASN A 182 7.55 5.74 -2.16
C ASN A 182 8.69 6.75 -2.19
N GLY A 183 8.47 7.93 -2.80
CA GLY A 183 9.44 9.02 -2.73
C GLY A 183 9.61 9.57 -1.31
N ASP A 184 10.56 10.48 -1.19
CA ASP A 184 10.86 11.17 0.06
C ASP A 184 9.60 11.84 0.65
N TYR A 185 9.43 11.72 1.97
CA TYR A 185 8.26 12.31 2.62
C TYR A 185 8.37 13.84 2.66
N GLU A 186 9.57 14.37 2.84
CA GLU A 186 9.79 15.81 2.89
C GLU A 186 9.50 16.48 1.55
N ILE A 187 8.84 17.65 1.60
CA ILE A 187 8.54 18.45 0.42
C ILE A 187 9.67 19.47 0.28
N THR A 188 10.61 19.20 -0.63
CA THR A 188 11.69 20.14 -0.97
C THR A 188 11.23 21.19 -1.96
N ASP A 189 10.39 20.82 -2.92
CA ASP A 189 9.70 21.71 -3.85
C ASP A 189 8.31 21.13 -4.19
N PRO A 190 7.21 21.79 -3.81
CA PRO A 190 5.86 21.29 -4.06
C PRO A 190 5.46 21.25 -5.54
N ASN A 191 6.23 21.89 -6.43
CA ASN A 191 5.89 22.00 -7.84
C ASN A 191 6.69 21.05 -8.75
N ASN A 192 7.76 20.43 -8.25
CA ASN A 192 8.71 19.71 -9.11
C ASN A 192 8.49 18.19 -9.22
N GLY A 193 7.36 17.64 -8.76
CA GLY A 193 7.07 16.21 -8.92
C GLY A 193 8.15 15.29 -8.32
N TYR A 194 8.79 15.73 -7.24
CA TYR A 194 9.74 14.94 -6.45
C TYR A 194 9.15 14.60 -5.08
N GLY A 195 9.63 13.51 -4.50
CA GLY A 195 9.16 13.04 -3.20
C GLY A 195 7.88 12.21 -3.30
N MET A 196 7.10 12.21 -2.21
CA MET A 196 5.82 11.55 -2.11
C MET A 196 4.72 12.49 -2.64
N PHE A 197 4.23 12.22 -3.84
CA PHE A 197 3.24 13.03 -4.53
C PHE A 197 2.32 12.20 -5.43
N TRP A 198 1.16 12.76 -5.73
CA TRP A 198 0.21 12.23 -6.70
C TRP A 198 -0.37 13.36 -7.53
N ILE A 199 -0.70 13.06 -8.79
CA ILE A 199 -1.39 14.00 -9.65
C ILE A 199 -2.90 13.75 -9.57
N VAL A 200 -3.69 14.79 -9.35
CA VAL A 200 -5.15 14.75 -9.36
C VAL A 200 -5.69 15.66 -10.49
N ASN A 201 -6.98 15.57 -10.78
CA ASN A 201 -7.68 16.48 -11.71
C ASN A 201 -7.03 16.67 -13.10
N GLY A 202 -6.66 15.59 -13.80
CA GLY A 202 -6.34 15.69 -15.24
C GLY A 202 -4.96 16.23 -15.60
N LEU A 203 -3.97 16.03 -14.72
CA LEU A 203 -2.55 16.45 -14.85
C LEU A 203 -2.19 17.83 -14.28
N ASP A 204 -3.18 18.60 -13.85
CA ASP A 204 -2.96 20.00 -13.48
C ASP A 204 -2.64 20.20 -11.98
N ASP A 205 -3.04 19.26 -11.12
CA ASP A 205 -2.91 19.42 -9.66
C ASP A 205 -1.98 18.36 -9.07
N ILE A 206 -0.90 18.79 -8.42
CA ILE A 206 -0.02 17.94 -7.62
C ILE A 206 -0.45 18.03 -6.16
N ILE A 207 -0.67 16.89 -5.53
CA ILE A 207 -0.87 16.77 -4.08
C ILE A 207 0.31 16.04 -3.45
N HIS A 208 0.61 16.39 -2.21
CA HIS A 208 1.58 15.67 -1.38
C HIS A 208 0.85 14.94 -0.26
N PRO A 209 0.45 13.67 -0.47
CA PRO A 209 -0.40 12.98 0.49
C PRO A 209 0.24 12.92 1.87
N ARG A 210 -0.56 13.04 2.92
CA ARG A 210 -0.11 12.81 4.31
C ARG A 210 0.01 11.31 4.58
N GLU A 211 -0.97 10.56 4.11
CA GLU A 211 -1.07 9.12 4.24
C GLU A 211 -1.25 8.50 2.84
N SER A 212 -0.66 7.34 2.58
CA SER A 212 -0.96 6.50 1.42
C SER A 212 -1.04 5.03 1.80
N VAL A 213 -1.98 4.30 1.24
CA VAL A 213 -2.11 2.85 1.41
C VAL A 213 -2.28 2.21 0.05
N MET A 214 -1.52 1.14 -0.21
CA MET A 214 -1.69 0.34 -1.41
C MET A 214 -1.94 -1.11 -1.06
N MET A 215 -2.96 -1.66 -1.70
CA MET A 215 -3.47 -2.98 -1.38
C MET A 215 -4.01 -3.67 -2.61
N LEU A 216 -4.06 -4.99 -2.56
CA LEU A 216 -4.57 -5.81 -3.64
C LEU A 216 -5.50 -6.90 -3.12
N ARG A 217 -6.38 -7.36 -4.00
CA ARG A 217 -7.17 -8.58 -3.79
C ARG A 217 -7.59 -9.17 -5.14
N PRO A 218 -7.97 -10.46 -5.19
CA PRO A 218 -8.59 -11.03 -6.38
C PRO A 218 -9.82 -10.22 -6.79
N THR A 219 -9.93 -9.88 -8.08
CA THR A 219 -11.05 -9.09 -8.59
C THR A 219 -12.36 -9.86 -8.37
N PRO A 220 -13.34 -9.28 -7.66
CA PRO A 220 -14.64 -9.94 -7.46
C PRO A 220 -15.30 -10.27 -8.81
N LYS A 221 -15.88 -11.47 -8.91
CA LYS A 221 -16.65 -11.91 -10.09
C LYS A 221 -18.08 -11.42 -10.03
#